data_AF-A0A954V9Q5-F1
#
_entry.id   AF-A0A954V9Q5-F1
#
_cell.length_a   1.000
_cell.length_b   1.000
_cell.length_c   1.000
_cell.angle_alpha   90.00
_cell.angle_beta   90.00
_cell.angle_gamma   90.00
#
_symmetry.space_group_name_H-M   'P 1'
#
loop_
_entity.id
_entity.type
_entity.pdbx_description
1 polymer ?
#
loop_
_entity_poly.entity_id
_entity_poly.type
_entity_poly.pdbx_seq_one_letter_code
_entity_poly.pdbx_strand_id
1 'polypeptide(L)'
;MTIRDTIFFAGLGQLCLAAASLAIPRVLRWGEDLAQLRPLTRQVFWTYAAYIWGTNLFFGIVSIVMPDELANHSHLSTALCTFITLYWFARVVIQFTYFDRSEAPAGKLLVVAEWVLVALFVAFTAVYGCAAWYNFGALA
;
A
#
# COMPACT_ATOMS: atom_id res chain seq x y z
N MET A 1 7.08 11.60 18.99
CA MET A 1 6.20 10.64 18.30
C MET A 1 6.81 9.26 18.49
N THR A 2 6.09 8.33 19.09
CA THR A 2 6.56 6.97 19.35
C THR A 2 6.41 6.09 18.09
N ILE A 3 7.05 4.92 18.07
CA ILE A 3 6.89 3.97 16.95
C ILE A 3 5.43 3.53 16.78
N ARG A 4 4.71 3.36 17.89
CA ARG A 4 3.29 3.00 17.91
C ARG A 4 2.43 4.08 17.26
N ASP A 5 2.69 5.35 17.57
CA ASP A 5 2.01 6.48 16.95
C ASP A 5 2.23 6.46 15.43
N THR A 6 3.47 6.23 14.98
CA THR A 6 3.78 6.19 13.54
C THR A 6 3.05 5.06 12.82
N ILE A 7 2.96 3.87 13.43
CA ILE A 7 2.22 2.73 12.91
C ILE A 7 0.72 3.06 12.85
N PHE A 8 0.16 3.66 13.89
CA PHE A 8 -1.24 4.05 13.94
C PHE A 8 -1.60 5.04 12.82
N PHE A 9 -0.82 6.11 12.65
CA PHE A 9 -1.04 7.09 11.57
C PHE A 9 -0.81 6.50 10.18
N ALA A 10 0.17 5.61 10.01
CA ALA A 10 0.34 4.85 8.76
C ALA A 10 -0.88 3.95 8.49
N GLY A 11 -1.48 3.36 9.52
CA GLY A 11 -2.73 2.61 9.44
C GLY A 11 -3.89 3.46 8.91
N LEU A 12 -4.06 4.67 9.45
CA LEU A 12 -5.04 5.64 8.93
C LEU A 12 -4.77 5.98 7.46
N GLY A 13 -3.51 6.24 7.11
CA GLY A 13 -3.10 6.48 5.72
C GLY A 13 -3.47 5.33 4.79
N GLN A 14 -3.26 4.08 5.22
CA GLN A 14 -3.61 2.90 4.43
C GLN A 14 -5.11 2.71 4.26
N LEU A 15 -5.91 2.99 5.30
CA LEU A 15 -7.37 2.98 5.17
C LEU A 15 -7.87 4.07 4.23
N CYS A 16 -7.32 5.28 4.32
CA CYS A 16 -7.63 6.36 3.38
C CYS A 16 -7.26 5.97 1.95
N LEU A 17 -6.09 5.33 1.75
CA LEU A 17 -5.65 4.85 0.46
C LEU A 17 -6.57 3.75 -0.09
N ALA A 18 -6.98 2.79 0.74
CA ALA A 18 -7.91 1.72 0.36
C ALA A 18 -9.28 2.29 -0.03
N ALA A 19 -9.79 3.26 0.74
CA ALA A 19 -11.04 3.94 0.43
C ALA A 19 -10.94 4.73 -0.89
N ALA A 20 -9.87 5.49 -1.09
CA ALA A 20 -9.64 6.25 -2.32
C ALA A 20 -9.49 5.32 -3.54
N SER A 21 -8.90 4.13 -3.35
CA SER A 21 -8.70 3.14 -4.42
C SER A 21 -10.02 2.63 -5.03
N LEU A 22 -11.14 2.68 -4.31
CA LEU A 22 -12.46 2.32 -4.84
C LEU A 22 -12.99 3.30 -5.91
N ALA A 23 -12.44 4.52 -5.95
CA ALA A 23 -12.77 5.51 -7.00
C ALA A 23 -11.98 5.28 -8.29
N ILE A 24 -10.78 4.67 -8.21
CA ILE A 24 -9.85 4.50 -9.33
C ILE A 24 -10.51 3.85 -10.56
N PRO A 25 -11.25 2.72 -10.45
CA PRO A 25 -11.83 2.08 -11.62
C PRO A 25 -12.83 2.95 -12.38
N ARG A 26 -13.51 3.87 -11.68
CA ARG A 26 -14.44 4.82 -12.30
C ARG A 26 -13.69 5.99 -12.94
N VAL A 27 -12.74 6.57 -12.22
CA VAL A 27 -11.96 7.74 -12.68
C VAL A 27 -11.14 7.40 -13.93
N LEU A 28 -10.54 6.22 -13.97
CA LEU A 28 -9.73 5.75 -15.09
C LEU A 28 -10.51 4.97 -16.14
N ARG A 29 -11.85 4.89 -16.01
CA ARG A 29 -12.72 4.17 -16.97
C ARG A 29 -12.30 2.73 -17.26
N TRP A 30 -11.77 2.02 -16.25
CA TRP A 30 -11.28 0.64 -16.40
C TRP A 30 -12.32 -0.32 -16.99
N GLY A 31 -13.61 -0.05 -16.82
CA GLY A 31 -14.66 -0.85 -17.45
C GLY A 31 -14.53 -0.91 -18.97
N GLU A 32 -14.14 0.20 -19.62
CA GLU A 32 -13.96 0.28 -21.07
C GLU A 32 -12.66 -0.38 -21.52
N ASP A 33 -11.55 -0.12 -20.83
CA ASP A 33 -10.25 -0.71 -21.15
C ASP A 33 -10.26 -2.23 -20.96
N LEU A 34 -10.81 -2.71 -19.84
CA LEU A 34 -10.88 -4.13 -19.53
C LEU A 34 -11.93 -4.87 -20.38
N ALA A 35 -12.90 -4.17 -20.98
CA ALA A 35 -13.86 -4.79 -21.90
C ALA A 35 -13.19 -5.32 -23.17
N GLN A 36 -12.05 -4.74 -23.57
CA GLN A 36 -11.28 -5.16 -24.75
C GLN A 36 -10.47 -6.45 -24.49
N LEU A 37 -10.30 -6.84 -23.23
CA LEU A 37 -9.58 -8.04 -22.84
C LEU A 37 -10.44 -9.30 -22.99
N ARG A 38 -9.77 -10.45 -23.15
CA ARG A 38 -10.41 -11.78 -23.05
C ARG A 38 -11.10 -11.90 -21.67
N PRO A 39 -12.27 -12.55 -21.57
CA PRO A 39 -13.02 -12.65 -20.31
C PRO A 39 -12.19 -13.18 -19.14
N LEU A 40 -11.38 -14.22 -19.37
CA LEU A 40 -10.52 -14.81 -18.35
C LEU A 40 -9.46 -13.81 -17.85
N THR A 41 -8.78 -13.10 -18.76
CA THR A 41 -7.77 -12.09 -18.40
C THR A 41 -8.38 -10.95 -17.59
N ARG A 42 -9.59 -10.50 -17.97
CA ARG A 42 -10.35 -9.51 -17.20
C ARG A 42 -10.69 -10.01 -15.79
N GLN A 43 -11.12 -11.26 -15.63
CA GLN A 43 -11.42 -11.84 -14.33
C GLN A 43 -10.17 -11.90 -13.44
N VAL A 44 -9.04 -12.36 -13.98
CA VAL A 44 -7.76 -12.42 -13.26
C VAL A 44 -7.32 -11.03 -12.79
N PHE A 45 -7.45 -10.00 -13.64
CA PHE A 45 -7.16 -8.63 -13.25
C PHE A 45 -7.98 -8.19 -12.03
N TRP A 46 -9.30 -8.43 -12.04
CA TRP A 46 -10.17 -8.07 -10.92
C TRP A 46 -9.87 -8.88 -9.66
N THR A 47 -9.50 -10.16 -9.79
CA THR A 47 -9.06 -10.98 -8.66
C THR A 47 -7.83 -10.39 -8.00
N TYR A 48 -6.80 -10.02 -8.77
CA TYR A 48 -5.60 -9.40 -8.22
C TYR A 48 -5.87 -8.02 -7.64
N ALA A 49 -6.72 -7.21 -8.28
CA ALA A 49 -7.15 -5.94 -7.74
C ALA A 49 -7.83 -6.10 -6.37
N ALA A 50 -8.71 -7.10 -6.22
CA ALA A 50 -9.38 -7.41 -4.96
C ALA A 50 -8.39 -7.90 -3.87
N TYR A 51 -7.41 -8.75 -4.23
CA TYR A 51 -6.38 -9.22 -3.30
C TYR A 51 -5.50 -8.08 -2.80
N ILE A 52 -5.06 -7.20 -3.70
CA ILE A 52 -4.26 -6.01 -3.37
C ILE A 52 -5.05 -5.09 -2.44
N TRP A 53 -6.31 -4.80 -2.79
CA TRP A 53 -7.17 -3.94 -1.98
C TRP A 53 -7.43 -4.52 -0.59
N GLY A 54 -7.76 -5.81 -0.50
CA GLY A 54 -7.98 -6.50 0.78
C GLY A 54 -6.73 -6.54 1.66
N THR A 55 -5.55 -6.71 1.05
CA THR A 55 -4.26 -6.67 1.76
C THR A 55 -3.99 -5.29 2.36
N ASN A 56 -4.18 -4.22 1.58
CA ASN A 56 -4.02 -2.85 2.07
C ASN A 56 -5.01 -2.51 3.18
N LEU A 57 -6.26 -2.96 3.04
CA LEU A 57 -7.28 -2.81 4.07
C LEU A 57 -6.85 -3.51 5.37
N PHE A 58 -6.40 -4.76 5.27
CA PHE A 58 -5.92 -5.52 6.42
C PHE A 58 -4.73 -4.85 7.13
N PHE A 59 -3.73 -4.39 6.38
CA PHE A 59 -2.60 -3.65 6.93
C PHE A 59 -3.03 -2.37 7.64
N GLY A 60 -3.99 -1.63 7.09
CA GLY A 60 -4.58 -0.47 7.75
C GLY A 60 -5.26 -0.83 9.06
N ILE A 61 -6.12 -1.85 9.05
CA ILE A 61 -6.87 -2.31 10.23
C ILE A 61 -5.93 -2.76 11.35
N VAL A 62 -4.98 -3.68 11.06
CA VAL A 62 -4.08 -4.22 12.09
C VAL A 62 -3.23 -3.11 12.71
N SER A 63 -2.87 -2.09 11.93
CA SER A 63 -2.04 -0.97 12.40
C SER A 63 -2.79 0.01 13.29
N ILE A 64 -4.11 0.11 13.13
CA ILE A 64 -4.97 0.95 13.98
C ILE A 64 -5.39 0.19 15.23
N VAL A 65 -5.77 -1.08 15.09
CA VAL A 65 -6.33 -1.88 16.18
C VAL A 65 -5.26 -2.44 17.10
N MET A 66 -4.08 -2.79 16.56
CA MET A 66 -3.03 -3.49 17.28
C MET A 66 -1.64 -2.81 17.15
N PRO A 67 -1.51 -1.47 17.27
CA PRO A 67 -0.22 -0.79 17.13
C PRO A 67 0.79 -1.20 18.20
N ASP A 68 0.33 -1.51 19.41
CA ASP A 68 1.17 -2.00 20.50
C ASP A 68 1.75 -3.38 20.18
N GLU A 69 0.94 -4.28 19.63
CA GLU A 69 1.38 -5.62 19.23
C GLU A 69 2.40 -5.54 18.09
N LEU A 70 2.20 -4.64 17.12
CA LEU A 70 3.18 -4.42 16.04
C LEU A 70 4.50 -3.80 16.53
N ALA A 71 4.56 -3.34 17.78
CA ALA A 71 5.75 -2.74 18.41
C ALA A 71 6.11 -3.42 19.74
N ASN A 72 5.83 -4.72 19.87
CA ASN A 72 6.02 -5.50 21.10
C ASN A 72 7.35 -6.28 21.18
N HIS A 73 8.26 -6.11 20.22
CA HIS A 73 9.56 -6.81 20.14
C HIS A 73 9.48 -8.32 19.89
N SER A 74 8.32 -8.85 19.48
CA SER A 74 8.19 -10.26 19.15
C SER A 74 8.73 -10.59 17.75
N HIS A 75 9.05 -11.87 17.52
CA HIS A 75 9.41 -12.38 16.20
C HIS A 75 8.29 -12.17 15.18
N LEU A 76 7.03 -12.31 15.62
CA LEU A 76 5.87 -12.13 14.76
C LEU A 76 5.73 -10.67 14.30
N SER A 77 5.93 -9.72 15.22
CA SER A 77 5.86 -8.30 14.92
C SER A 77 6.97 -7.85 13.98
N THR A 78 8.18 -8.39 14.19
CA THR A 78 9.31 -8.20 13.27
C THR A 78 8.97 -8.73 11.88
N ALA A 79 8.48 -9.96 11.77
CA ALA A 79 8.14 -10.59 10.49
C ALA A 79 7.03 -9.83 9.76
N LEU A 80 5.96 -9.44 10.47
CA LEU A 80 4.83 -8.73 9.88
C LEU A 80 5.22 -7.31 9.44
N CYS A 81 5.96 -6.56 10.25
CA CYS A 81 6.47 -5.24 9.84
C CYS A 81 7.43 -5.36 8.64
N THR A 82 8.27 -6.38 8.61
CA THR A 82 9.16 -6.66 7.46
C THR A 82 8.34 -6.96 6.22
N PHE A 83 7.30 -7.79 6.32
CA PHE A 83 6.42 -8.10 5.20
C PHE A 83 5.74 -6.85 4.63
N ILE A 84 5.17 -6.01 5.50
CA ILE A 84 4.53 -4.75 5.07
C ILE A 84 5.56 -3.81 4.43
N THR A 85 6.78 -3.74 4.96
CA THR A 85 7.89 -2.97 4.39
C THR A 85 8.20 -3.42 2.97
N LEU A 86 8.41 -4.72 2.77
CA LEU A 86 8.71 -5.30 1.47
C LEU A 86 7.59 -5.11 0.47
N TYR A 87 6.34 -5.24 0.91
CA TYR A 87 5.16 -5.00 0.08
C TYR A 87 5.14 -3.57 -0.48
N TRP A 88 5.26 -2.57 0.39
CA TRP A 88 5.25 -1.17 -0.06
C TRP A 88 6.51 -0.79 -0.83
N PHE A 89 7.68 -1.33 -0.45
CA PHE A 89 8.92 -1.11 -1.18
C PHE A 89 8.83 -1.66 -2.60
N ALA A 90 8.32 -2.87 -2.78
CA ALA A 90 8.06 -3.44 -4.10
C ALA A 90 7.12 -2.54 -4.91
N ARG A 91 6.09 -1.98 -4.28
CA ARG A 91 5.16 -1.04 -4.94
C ARG A 91 5.85 0.24 -5.41
N VAL A 92 6.78 0.79 -4.61
CA VAL A 92 7.61 1.94 -4.98
C VAL A 92 8.50 1.59 -6.18
N VAL A 93 9.22 0.47 -6.11
CA VAL A 93 10.09 0.03 -7.21
C VAL A 93 9.30 -0.12 -8.51
N ILE A 94 8.18 -0.84 -8.49
CA ILE A 94 7.30 -1.03 -9.66
C ILE A 94 6.84 0.31 -10.25
N GLN A 95 6.56 1.32 -9.40
CA GLN A 95 6.12 2.65 -9.86
C GLN A 95 7.17 3.38 -10.70
N PHE A 96 8.45 3.11 -10.48
CA PHE A 96 9.55 3.80 -11.16
C PHE A 96 10.26 2.95 -12.21
N THR A 97 10.21 1.62 -12.10
CA THR A 97 10.95 0.72 -13.00
C THR A 97 10.07 -0.03 -13.99
N TYR A 98 8.76 -0.17 -13.72
CA TYR A 98 7.87 -1.00 -14.54
C TYR A 98 6.76 -0.20 -15.24
N PHE A 99 6.13 0.75 -14.55
CA PHE A 99 5.06 1.52 -15.18
C PHE A 99 5.58 2.52 -16.20
N ASP A 100 5.14 2.35 -17.45
CA ASP A 100 5.28 3.34 -18.50
C ASP A 100 4.30 4.50 -18.25
N ARG A 101 4.83 5.73 -18.30
CA ARG A 101 4.08 6.97 -18.08
C ARG A 101 3.81 7.72 -19.39
N SER A 102 4.23 7.17 -20.52
CA SER A 102 4.10 7.78 -21.85
C SER A 102 2.64 8.11 -22.22
N GLU A 103 1.70 7.26 -21.79
CA GLU A 103 0.25 7.41 -22.05
C GLU A 103 -0.55 7.76 -20.78
N ALA A 104 0.11 8.26 -19.73
CA ALA A 104 -0.58 8.61 -18.49
C ALA A 104 -1.63 9.72 -18.74
N PRO A 105 -2.84 9.63 -18.16
CA PRO A 105 -3.90 10.58 -18.47
C PRO A 105 -3.50 12.00 -18.09
N ALA A 106 -3.63 12.92 -19.05
CA ALA A 106 -3.23 14.31 -18.87
C ALA A 106 -4.21 15.05 -17.94
N GLY A 107 -3.76 15.41 -16.74
CA GLY A 107 -4.55 16.23 -15.82
C GLY A 107 -3.78 16.60 -14.55
N LYS A 108 -3.78 17.90 -14.17
CA LYS A 108 -3.07 18.39 -12.97
C LYS A 108 -3.49 17.65 -11.70
N LEU A 109 -4.77 17.31 -11.57
CA LEU A 109 -5.29 16.53 -10.43
C LEU A 109 -4.72 15.11 -10.39
N LEU A 110 -4.60 14.46 -11.54
CA LEU A 110 -4.13 13.07 -11.61
C LEU A 110 -2.63 12.98 -11.32
N VAL A 111 -1.85 13.96 -11.79
CA VAL A 111 -0.43 14.09 -11.46
C VAL A 111 -0.23 14.33 -9.97
N VAL A 112 -1.01 15.24 -9.37
CA VAL A 112 -0.95 15.48 -7.92
C VAL A 112 -1.34 14.22 -7.14
N ALA A 113 -2.39 13.52 -7.56
CA ALA A 113 -2.80 12.27 -6.94
C ALA A 113 -1.72 11.19 -7.02
N GLU A 114 -1.03 11.07 -8.17
CA GLU A 114 0.11 10.15 -8.31
C GLU A 114 1.22 10.50 -7.32
N TRP A 115 1.65 11.77 -7.25
CA TRP A 115 2.68 12.20 -6.30
C TRP A 115 2.30 11.92 -4.85
N VAL A 116 1.05 12.16 -4.47
CA VAL A 116 0.53 11.84 -3.13
C VAL A 116 0.57 10.33 -2.88
N LEU A 117 0.16 9.51 -3.84
CA LEU A 117 0.21 8.05 -3.72
C LEU A 117 1.64 7.55 -3.54
N VAL A 118 2.59 8.06 -4.33
CA VAL A 118 4.01 7.71 -4.20
C VAL A 118 4.57 8.12 -2.84
N ALA A 119 4.25 9.33 -2.38
CA ALA A 119 4.66 9.81 -1.08
C ALA A 119 4.12 8.90 0.04
N LEU A 120 2.86 8.45 -0.06
CA LEU A 120 2.28 7.48 0.88
C LEU A 120 3.01 6.14 0.84
N PHE A 121 3.32 5.60 -0.35
CA PHE A 121 4.05 4.33 -0.46
C PHE A 121 5.42 4.41 0.20
N VAL A 122 6.18 5.47 -0.07
CA VAL A 122 7.49 5.71 0.54
C VAL A 122 7.37 5.88 2.06
N ALA A 123 6.37 6.62 2.52
CA ALA A 123 6.11 6.81 3.95
C ALA A 123 5.78 5.47 4.64
N PHE A 124 4.94 4.63 4.04
CA PHE A 124 4.63 3.32 4.59
C PHE A 124 5.87 2.42 4.64
N THR A 125 6.65 2.36 3.56
CA THR A 125 7.93 1.63 3.56
C THR A 125 8.84 2.09 4.69
N ALA A 126 8.98 3.40 4.89
CA ALA A 126 9.83 3.95 5.95
C ALA A 126 9.31 3.61 7.35
N VAL A 127 8.01 3.80 7.62
CA VAL A 127 7.40 3.54 8.92
C VAL A 127 7.54 2.07 9.31
N TYR A 128 7.13 1.15 8.43
CA TYR A 128 7.20 -0.27 8.74
C TYR A 128 8.65 -0.79 8.74
N GLY A 129 9.55 -0.20 7.96
CA GLY A 129 10.97 -0.52 8.00
C GLY A 129 11.60 -0.12 9.33
N CYS A 130 11.27 1.06 9.84
CA CYS A 130 11.68 1.49 11.18
C CYS A 130 11.05 0.61 12.27
N ALA A 131 9.79 0.21 12.12
CA ALA A 131 9.13 -0.70 13.07
C ALA A 131 9.75 -2.10 13.07
N ALA A 132 10.10 -2.64 11.90
CA ALA A 132 10.81 -3.90 11.77
C ALA A 132 12.18 -3.83 12.46
N TRP A 133 12.93 -2.76 12.21
CA TRP A 133 14.23 -2.53 12.88
C TRP A 133 14.08 -2.38 14.40
N TYR A 134 13.08 -1.63 14.85
CA TYR A 134 12.79 -1.44 16.27
C TYR A 134 12.51 -2.76 16.98
N ASN A 135 11.68 -3.63 16.38
CA ASN A 135 11.39 -4.95 16.95
C ASN A 135 12.62 -5.89 16.88
N PHE A 136 13.42 -5.82 15.82
CA PHE A 136 14.61 -6.65 15.66
C PHE A 136 15.73 -6.28 16.66
N GLY A 137 15.91 -4.99 16.95
CA GLY A 137 16.94 -4.51 17.88
C GLY A 137 16.77 -4.98 19.33
N ALA A 138 15.62 -5.53 19.70
CA ALA A 138 15.40 -6.19 20.99
C ALA A 138 15.60 -7.72 20.95
N LEU A 139 15.76 -8.29 19.75
CA LEU A 139 16.05 -9.71 19.52
C LEU A 139 17.55 -9.99 19.33
N ALA A 140 18.35 -8.94 19.12
CA ALA A 140 19.81 -8.98 19.00
C ALA A 140 20.48 -8.74 20.36
#